data_AF-A0A1G5AK71-F1
#
_entry.id   AF-A0A1G5AK71-F1
#
_cell.length_a   1.000
_cell.length_b   1.000
_cell.length_c   1.000
_cell.angle_alpha   90.00
_cell.angle_beta   90.00
_cell.angle_gamma   90.00
#
_symmetry.space_group_name_H-M   'P 1'
#
loop_
_entity.id
_entity.type
_entity.pdbx_description
1 polymer ?
#
loop_
_entity_poly.entity_id
_entity_poly.type
_entity_poly.pdbx_seq_one_letter_code
_entity_poly.pdbx_strand_id
1 'polypeptide(L)'
;MPPFTLELLFNIIGIGSASGLLYDGHTLLLIGDNSGFLYEYRVADQSLNHHALLEQPSANIPKSQKPDFEAIVSDDQNIYVFGSGSTEKRNKMVTLNKTTKAITATTDLTNLYLSMQSFAQIKPEDFNIEGVVRDQETWYFFQRGNGAKGQNGVFSVEVRDWELDFNMVYNAFKLPKIKGVRASFTDAIMVDDTLYFLASAEDSNSTYHDGVVLGTLIGTIDHVKMKLGKTKTISNSHKFEGLALFAKSEAQTEFLLCEDNDTDALTSGIYKLTLQR
;
A
#
# COMPACT_ATOMS: atom_id res chain seq x y z
N MET A 1 3.30 -18.22 -12.24
CA MET A 1 1.91 -17.76 -12.08
C MET A 1 1.14 -18.08 -13.36
N PRO A 2 -0.18 -18.26 -13.24
CA PRO A 2 -1.11 -18.48 -14.37
C PRO A 2 -1.15 -17.27 -15.34
N PRO A 3 -1.74 -17.43 -16.54
CA PRO A 3 -2.04 -16.31 -17.44
C PRO A 3 -2.86 -15.22 -16.72
N PHE A 4 -2.69 -13.97 -17.18
CA PHE A 4 -3.43 -12.85 -16.63
C PHE A 4 -3.93 -11.92 -17.73
N THR A 5 -4.97 -11.14 -17.42
CA THR A 5 -5.36 -9.94 -18.17
C THR A 5 -5.27 -8.73 -17.26
N LEU A 6 -4.94 -7.58 -17.83
CA LEU A 6 -4.88 -6.29 -17.14
C LEU A 6 -5.61 -5.26 -18.00
N GLU A 7 -6.68 -4.70 -17.46
CA GLU A 7 -7.59 -3.82 -18.19
C GLU A 7 -7.81 -2.54 -17.37
N LEU A 8 -7.68 -1.36 -17.99
CA LEU A 8 -8.14 -0.13 -17.37
C LEU A 8 -9.67 -0.20 -17.26
N LEU A 9 -10.20 -0.20 -16.03
CA LEU A 9 -11.63 -0.34 -15.78
C LEU A 9 -12.32 1.02 -15.79
N PHE A 10 -11.77 2.00 -15.08
CA PHE A 10 -12.21 3.40 -15.13
C PHE A 10 -11.11 4.33 -14.61
N ASN A 11 -11.29 5.63 -14.89
CA ASN A 11 -10.41 6.70 -14.44
C ASN A 11 -11.19 7.63 -13.51
N ILE A 12 -10.71 7.84 -12.30
CA ILE A 12 -11.36 8.69 -11.29
C ILE A 12 -10.72 10.08 -11.34
N ILE A 13 -11.53 11.10 -11.61
CA ILE A 13 -11.09 12.51 -11.55
C ILE A 13 -11.22 13.00 -10.11
N GLY A 14 -10.20 13.71 -9.62
CA GLY A 14 -10.14 14.30 -8.29
C GLY A 14 -9.15 13.64 -7.33
N ILE A 15 -8.49 12.57 -7.74
CA ILE A 15 -7.52 11.82 -6.91
C ILE A 15 -6.16 11.81 -7.62
N GLY A 16 -5.14 12.42 -7.01
CA GLY A 16 -3.74 12.33 -7.46
C GLY A 16 -2.97 11.31 -6.62
N SER A 17 -1.93 10.70 -7.20
CA SER A 17 -0.96 9.83 -6.52
C SER A 17 -1.58 8.81 -5.56
N ALA A 18 -2.48 7.97 -6.07
CA ALA A 18 -3.19 6.98 -5.25
C ALA A 18 -2.25 5.86 -4.78
N SER A 19 -2.11 5.74 -3.46
CA SER A 19 -1.10 4.93 -2.75
C SER A 19 -1.70 3.84 -1.86
N GLY A 20 -2.99 3.54 -2.03
CA GLY A 20 -3.67 2.51 -1.27
C GLY A 20 -5.14 2.40 -1.63
N LEU A 21 -5.67 1.17 -1.56
CA LEU A 21 -6.99 0.85 -2.09
C LEU A 21 -7.74 -0.17 -1.23
N LEU A 22 -8.99 0.12 -0.89
CA LEU A 22 -9.95 -0.87 -0.40
C LEU A 22 -11.17 -0.94 -1.33
N TYR A 23 -11.82 -2.10 -1.36
CA TYR A 23 -13.06 -2.32 -2.08
C TYR A 23 -14.04 -3.14 -1.23
N ASP A 24 -15.28 -2.69 -1.10
CA ASP A 24 -16.33 -3.36 -0.32
C ASP A 24 -17.43 -4.02 -1.17
N GLY A 25 -17.25 -4.07 -2.49
CA GLY A 25 -18.25 -4.59 -3.45
C GLY A 25 -19.08 -3.50 -4.14
N HIS A 26 -19.09 -2.28 -3.60
CA HIS A 26 -19.83 -1.15 -4.19
C HIS A 26 -18.99 0.13 -4.27
N THR A 27 -18.05 0.28 -3.34
CA THR A 27 -17.32 1.50 -3.08
C THR A 27 -15.83 1.21 -3.05
N LEU A 28 -15.05 2.10 -3.67
CA LEU A 28 -13.60 2.16 -3.50
C LEU A 28 -13.27 3.20 -2.44
N LEU A 29 -12.37 2.84 -1.54
CA LEU A 29 -11.72 3.78 -0.65
C LEU A 29 -10.27 3.92 -1.06
N LEU A 30 -9.83 5.16 -1.29
CA LEU A 30 -8.48 5.46 -1.75
C LEU A 30 -7.82 6.47 -0.83
N ILE A 31 -6.51 6.32 -0.68
CA ILE A 31 -5.63 7.31 -0.08
C ILE A 31 -4.61 7.74 -1.15
N GLY A 32 -3.97 8.87 -0.92
CA GLY A 32 -2.85 9.32 -1.75
C GLY A 32 -1.76 9.92 -0.88
N ASP A 33 -0.51 9.75 -1.29
CA ASP A 33 0.68 10.16 -0.55
C ASP A 33 0.68 11.67 -0.24
N ASN A 34 0.17 12.46 -1.18
CA ASN A 34 0.09 13.91 -1.20
C ASN A 34 -1.29 14.44 -0.78
N SER A 35 -2.16 13.60 -0.21
CA SER A 35 -3.54 13.95 0.12
C SER A 35 -3.82 13.90 1.62
N GLY A 36 -4.57 14.89 2.11
CA GLY A 36 -5.16 14.90 3.44
C GLY A 36 -6.56 14.27 3.50
N PHE A 37 -6.99 13.56 2.46
CA PHE A 37 -8.33 12.97 2.34
C PHE A 37 -8.29 11.45 2.18
N LEU A 38 -9.28 10.79 2.78
CA LEU A 38 -9.77 9.48 2.37
C LEU A 38 -10.84 9.71 1.31
N TYR A 39 -10.58 9.24 0.10
CA TYR A 39 -11.49 9.34 -1.02
C TYR A 39 -12.46 8.15 -1.02
N GLU A 40 -13.74 8.42 -1.25
CA GLU A 40 -14.79 7.40 -1.33
C GLU A 40 -15.48 7.49 -2.68
N TYR A 41 -15.18 6.54 -3.56
CA TYR A 41 -15.71 6.50 -4.92
C TYR A 41 -16.75 5.39 -5.08
N ARG A 42 -18.00 5.77 -5.39
CA ARG A 42 -19.07 4.80 -5.65
C ARG A 42 -19.04 4.39 -7.11
N VAL A 43 -18.83 3.10 -7.37
CA VAL A 43 -18.64 2.58 -8.74
C VAL A 43 -19.92 2.72 -9.58
N ALA A 44 -21.09 2.47 -8.99
CA ALA A 44 -22.37 2.51 -9.70
C ALA A 44 -22.75 3.93 -10.18
N ASP A 45 -22.54 4.93 -9.31
CA ASP A 45 -22.97 6.31 -9.55
C ASP A 45 -21.84 7.19 -10.11
N GLN A 46 -20.61 6.67 -10.15
CA GLN A 46 -19.38 7.39 -10.50
C GLN A 46 -19.17 8.68 -9.68
N SER A 47 -19.57 8.64 -8.40
CA SER A 47 -19.52 9.80 -7.49
C SER A 47 -18.31 9.71 -6.56
N LEU A 48 -17.57 10.80 -6.43
CA LEU A 48 -16.43 10.93 -5.52
C LEU A 48 -16.80 11.79 -4.29
N ASN A 49 -16.68 11.20 -3.09
CA ASN A 49 -16.76 11.91 -1.81
C ASN A 49 -15.38 11.98 -1.15
N HIS A 50 -15.23 12.93 -0.23
CA HIS A 50 -13.98 13.19 0.47
C HIS A 50 -14.22 13.20 1.97
N HIS A 51 -13.39 12.47 2.71
CA HIS A 51 -13.41 12.44 4.17
C HIS A 51 -12.07 12.95 4.68
N ALA A 52 -12.09 13.92 5.59
CA ALA A 52 -10.86 14.52 6.12
C ALA A 52 -10.05 13.50 6.93
N LEU A 53 -8.74 13.38 6.66
CA LEU A 53 -7.77 12.64 7.48
C LEU A 53 -6.92 13.59 8.36
N LEU A 54 -6.96 14.89 8.07
CA LEU A 54 -6.23 15.93 8.76
C LEU A 54 -7.19 17.04 9.17
N GLU A 55 -6.80 17.87 10.14
CA GLU A 55 -7.59 19.04 10.57
C GLU A 55 -7.81 20.05 9.44
N GLN A 56 -6.80 20.24 8.60
CA GLN A 56 -6.84 21.10 7.41
C GLN A 56 -6.49 20.26 6.18
N PRO A 57 -7.44 19.47 5.65
CA PRO A 57 -7.16 18.55 4.57
C PRO A 57 -7.08 19.30 3.22
N SER A 58 -6.13 18.90 2.38
CA SER A 58 -5.99 19.38 1.00
C SER A 58 -5.52 18.22 0.13
N ALA A 59 -5.82 18.30 -1.17
CA ALA A 59 -5.13 17.50 -2.19
C ALA A 59 -3.83 18.20 -2.60
N ASN A 60 -2.90 17.47 -3.22
CA ASN A 60 -1.60 17.98 -3.71
C ASN A 60 -0.82 18.76 -2.65
N ILE A 61 -0.75 18.23 -1.43
CA ILE A 61 0.04 18.78 -0.33
C ILE A 61 1.54 18.73 -0.74
N PRO A 62 2.29 19.83 -0.60
CA PRO A 62 3.70 19.87 -0.99
C PRO A 62 4.54 18.76 -0.34
N LYS A 63 5.55 18.24 -1.05
CA LYS A 63 6.42 17.11 -0.61
C LYS A 63 7.00 17.26 0.81
N SER A 64 7.32 18.48 1.24
CA SER A 64 7.86 18.78 2.58
C SER A 64 6.82 18.78 3.71
N GLN A 65 5.53 18.77 3.35
CA GLN A 65 4.39 18.85 4.25
C GLN A 65 3.47 17.62 4.14
N LYS A 66 3.61 16.81 3.09
CA LYS A 66 2.69 15.69 2.84
C LYS A 66 2.68 14.69 4.01
N PRO A 67 1.48 14.20 4.40
CA PRO A 67 1.35 13.20 5.45
C PRO A 67 1.92 11.85 5.04
N ASP A 68 2.06 11.59 3.73
CA ASP A 68 2.65 10.38 3.18
C ASP A 68 1.88 9.14 3.62
N PHE A 69 0.56 9.17 3.43
CA PHE A 69 -0.28 8.02 3.68
C PHE A 69 -0.03 6.99 2.57
N GLU A 70 0.53 5.85 2.92
CA GLU A 70 1.02 4.82 1.98
C GLU A 70 0.44 3.43 2.26
N ALA A 71 -0.43 3.31 3.27
CA ALA A 71 -1.11 2.05 3.53
C ALA A 71 -2.48 2.26 4.15
N ILE A 72 -3.44 1.44 3.71
CA ILE A 72 -4.81 1.42 4.20
C ILE A 72 -5.27 -0.02 4.41
N VAL A 73 -5.93 -0.28 5.54
CA VAL A 73 -6.54 -1.58 5.85
C VAL A 73 -7.82 -1.36 6.65
N SER A 74 -8.74 -2.31 6.63
CA SER A 74 -9.97 -2.25 7.43
C SER A 74 -10.24 -3.55 8.15
N ASP A 75 -10.92 -3.46 9.28
CA ASP A 75 -11.63 -4.58 9.91
C ASP A 75 -13.15 -4.39 9.79
N ASP A 76 -13.93 -5.07 10.61
CA ASP A 76 -15.40 -4.97 10.60
C ASP A 76 -15.92 -3.58 11.01
N GLN A 77 -15.15 -2.84 11.82
CA GLN A 77 -15.61 -1.60 12.46
C GLN A 77 -14.84 -0.37 12.01
N ASN A 78 -13.57 -0.54 11.65
CA ASN A 78 -12.62 0.55 11.47
C ASN A 78 -11.91 0.47 10.13
N ILE A 79 -11.48 1.64 9.67
CA ILE A 79 -10.48 1.84 8.63
C ILE A 79 -9.25 2.43 9.30
N TYR A 80 -8.08 1.92 8.96
CA TYR A 80 -6.79 2.35 9.46
C TYR A 80 -5.98 2.87 8.28
N VAL A 81 -5.49 4.10 8.40
CA VAL A 81 -4.64 4.75 7.40
C VAL A 81 -3.29 5.06 8.04
N PHE A 82 -2.20 4.57 7.45
CA PHE A 82 -0.86 4.66 7.99
C PHE A 82 0.00 5.60 7.18
N GLY A 83 0.74 6.47 7.87
CA GLY A 83 1.86 7.19 7.29
C GLY A 83 3.05 6.25 7.07
N SER A 84 3.91 6.58 6.12
CA SER A 84 5.02 5.71 5.69
C SER A 84 6.14 5.52 6.72
N GLY A 85 6.21 6.37 7.74
CA GLY A 85 7.28 6.36 8.75
C GLY A 85 8.66 6.85 8.26
N SER A 86 8.78 7.31 7.02
CA SER A 86 10.05 7.79 6.45
C SER A 86 10.55 9.11 7.05
N THR A 87 9.70 9.84 7.78
CA THR A 87 10.09 11.00 8.61
C THR A 87 9.23 11.04 9.86
N GLU A 88 9.65 11.78 10.89
CA GLU A 88 8.90 11.94 12.14
C GLU A 88 7.43 12.38 11.93
N LYS A 89 7.16 13.24 10.93
CA LYS A 89 5.79 13.72 10.62
C LYS A 89 4.87 12.65 10.02
N ARG A 90 5.45 11.51 9.62
CA ARG A 90 4.79 10.38 8.94
C ARG A 90 4.61 9.19 9.89
N ASN A 91 5.00 9.31 11.17
CA ASN A 91 4.83 8.28 12.20
C ASN A 91 3.43 8.30 12.82
N LYS A 92 2.38 8.22 11.99
CA LYS A 92 1.00 8.31 12.49
C LYS A 92 0.07 7.33 11.82
N MET A 93 -0.92 6.88 12.58
CA MET A 93 -2.08 6.16 12.08
C MET A 93 -3.34 6.98 12.36
N VAL A 94 -4.19 7.13 11.35
CA VAL A 94 -5.54 7.69 11.51
C VAL A 94 -6.54 6.55 11.48
N THR A 95 -7.35 6.44 12.52
CA THR A 95 -8.42 5.44 12.62
C THR A 95 -9.75 6.12 12.36
N LEU A 96 -10.54 5.56 11.45
CA LEU A 96 -11.88 6.03 11.12
C LEU A 96 -12.90 4.94 11.39
N ASN A 97 -14.10 5.33 11.83
CA ASN A 97 -15.24 4.43 11.85
C ASN A 97 -15.64 4.08 10.41
N LYS A 98 -15.74 2.78 10.09
CA LYS A 98 -15.97 2.29 8.73
C LYS A 98 -17.29 2.76 8.11
N THR A 99 -18.33 2.92 8.92
CA THR A 99 -19.67 3.33 8.45
C THR A 99 -19.76 4.84 8.27
N THR A 100 -19.41 5.61 9.31
CA THR A 100 -19.59 7.07 9.33
C THR A 100 -18.42 7.82 8.72
N LYS A 101 -17.27 7.15 8.54
CA LYS A 101 -15.99 7.74 8.13
C LYS A 101 -15.48 8.85 9.07
N ALA A 102 -16.04 8.94 10.28
CA ALA A 102 -15.55 9.86 11.30
C ALA A 102 -14.23 9.36 11.89
N ILE A 103 -13.26 10.25 12.09
CA ILE A 103 -12.02 9.94 12.81
C ILE A 103 -12.37 9.56 14.25
N THR A 104 -11.94 8.38 14.68
CA THR A 104 -12.11 7.89 16.06
C THR A 104 -10.82 8.00 16.87
N ALA A 105 -9.65 7.97 16.21
CA ALA A 105 -8.36 8.16 16.85
C ALA A 105 -7.29 8.64 15.87
N THR A 106 -6.25 9.28 16.40
CA THR A 106 -4.97 9.45 15.73
C THR A 106 -3.88 8.95 16.68
N THR A 107 -3.13 7.94 16.25
CA THR A 107 -2.15 7.22 17.06
C THR A 107 -0.75 7.54 16.57
N ASP A 108 0.14 7.90 17.49
CA ASP A 108 1.58 8.04 17.21
C ASP A 108 2.22 6.65 17.12
N LEU A 109 2.93 6.39 16.03
CA LEU A 109 3.61 5.11 15.75
C LEU A 109 5.13 5.21 15.92
N THR A 110 5.65 6.29 16.47
CA THR A 110 7.09 6.55 16.58
C THR A 110 7.83 5.41 17.29
N ASN A 111 7.34 4.93 18.43
CA ASN A 111 8.00 3.84 19.16
C ASN A 111 7.99 2.52 18.38
N LEU A 112 6.89 2.21 17.70
CA LEU A 112 6.78 1.02 16.85
C LEU A 112 7.77 1.10 15.68
N TYR A 113 7.80 2.22 14.95
CA TYR A 113 8.65 2.38 13.78
C TYR A 113 10.14 2.45 14.15
N LEU A 114 10.51 3.12 15.24
CA LEU A 114 11.90 3.07 15.75
C LEU A 114 12.32 1.66 16.14
N SER A 115 11.39 0.89 16.72
CA SER A 115 11.63 -0.51 17.07
C SER A 115 11.80 -1.39 15.83
N MET A 116 10.97 -1.20 14.79
CA MET A 116 11.12 -1.87 13.49
C MET A 116 12.47 -1.56 12.83
N GLN A 117 12.86 -0.28 12.80
CA GLN A 117 14.14 0.17 12.26
C GLN A 117 15.32 -0.50 12.98
N SER A 118 15.32 -0.46 14.32
CA SER A 118 16.36 -1.06 15.15
C SER A 118 16.43 -2.57 14.95
N PHE A 119 15.29 -3.26 15.04
CA PHE A 119 15.19 -4.71 14.95
C PHE A 119 15.66 -5.25 13.60
N ALA A 120 15.27 -4.62 12.50
CA ALA A 120 15.65 -5.01 11.15
C ALA A 120 16.97 -4.37 10.65
N GLN A 121 17.61 -3.53 11.46
CA GLN A 121 18.81 -2.78 11.09
C GLN A 121 18.62 -1.94 9.81
N ILE A 122 17.44 -1.32 9.69
CA ILE A 122 17.08 -0.39 8.64
C ILE A 122 17.42 1.01 9.15
N LYS A 123 18.12 1.79 8.33
CA LYS A 123 18.43 3.16 8.69
C LYS A 123 17.17 4.04 8.59
N PRO A 124 17.06 5.11 9.40
CA PRO A 124 15.91 6.00 9.33
C PRO A 124 15.61 6.52 7.91
N GLU A 125 16.64 6.88 7.15
CA GLU A 125 16.48 7.38 5.77
C GLU A 125 16.01 6.32 4.76
N ASP A 126 16.12 5.03 5.10
CA ASP A 126 15.74 3.90 4.25
C ASP A 126 14.40 3.28 4.70
N PHE A 127 13.83 3.69 5.85
CA PHE A 127 12.57 3.14 6.37
C PHE A 127 11.37 3.73 5.65
N ASN A 128 10.47 2.88 5.15
CA ASN A 128 9.29 3.30 4.40
C ASN A 128 8.30 2.13 4.31
N ILE A 129 7.16 2.25 5.00
CA ILE A 129 6.07 1.30 4.92
C ILE A 129 5.16 1.69 3.76
N GLU A 130 4.87 0.74 2.87
CA GLU A 130 3.97 0.91 1.71
C GLU A 130 2.89 -0.17 1.64
N GLY A 131 2.59 -0.80 2.77
CA GLY A 131 1.52 -1.79 2.81
C GLY A 131 1.31 -2.29 4.22
N VAL A 132 0.05 -2.44 4.60
CA VAL A 132 -0.32 -3.02 5.88
C VAL A 132 -1.46 -4.00 5.65
N VAL A 133 -1.27 -5.24 6.08
CA VAL A 133 -2.31 -6.26 6.08
C VAL A 133 -2.63 -6.64 7.51
N ARG A 134 -3.91 -6.87 7.80
CA ARG A 134 -4.34 -7.41 9.09
C ARG A 134 -4.96 -8.77 8.89
N ASP A 135 -4.49 -9.74 9.66
CA ASP A 135 -5.12 -11.05 9.81
C ASP A 135 -5.30 -11.35 11.30
N GLN A 136 -6.56 -11.36 11.75
CA GLN A 136 -6.92 -11.51 13.16
C GLN A 136 -6.18 -10.47 14.04
N GLU A 137 -5.28 -10.95 14.91
CA GLU A 137 -4.48 -10.13 15.84
C GLU A 137 -3.11 -9.73 15.26
N THR A 138 -2.71 -10.29 14.12
CA THR A 138 -1.41 -10.01 13.50
C THR A 138 -1.52 -8.91 12.45
N TRP A 139 -0.60 -7.96 12.52
CA TRP A 139 -0.40 -6.90 11.53
C TRP A 139 0.88 -7.19 10.73
N TYR A 140 0.77 -7.20 9.42
CA TYR A 140 1.90 -7.37 8.50
C TYR A 140 2.24 -6.02 7.87
N PHE A 141 3.39 -5.46 8.22
CA PHE A 141 3.88 -4.19 7.65
C PHE A 141 4.92 -4.49 6.57
N PHE A 142 4.67 -3.98 5.36
CA PHE A 142 5.50 -4.18 4.18
C PHE A 142 6.47 -3.01 4.02
N GLN A 143 7.74 -3.28 4.29
CA GLN A 143 8.83 -2.32 4.14
C GLN A 143 9.32 -2.31 2.70
N ARG A 144 9.30 -1.13 2.05
CA ARG A 144 9.91 -0.91 0.74
C ARG A 144 11.43 -0.98 0.83
N GLY A 145 12.05 -1.64 -0.13
CA GLY A 145 13.51 -1.71 -0.24
C GLY A 145 14.14 -0.41 -0.76
N ASN A 146 14.19 0.63 0.08
CA ASN A 146 14.88 1.89 -0.21
C ASN A 146 16.39 1.80 0.08
N GLY A 147 17.12 2.81 -0.42
CA GLY A 147 18.55 2.96 -0.21
C GLY A 147 19.42 1.93 -0.92
N ALA A 148 20.74 2.02 -0.70
CA ALA A 148 21.72 1.16 -1.38
C ALA A 148 21.57 -0.33 -1.03
N LYS A 149 21.02 -0.64 0.15
CA LYS A 149 20.79 -2.03 0.58
C LYS A 149 19.51 -2.63 0.00
N GLY A 150 18.52 -1.80 -0.39
CA GLY A 150 17.27 -2.26 -0.99
C GLY A 150 16.51 -3.28 -0.14
N GLN A 151 16.41 -3.04 1.18
CA GLN A 151 15.91 -4.01 2.15
C GLN A 151 14.39 -4.13 2.12
N ASN A 152 13.88 -5.00 1.26
CA ASN A 152 12.47 -5.39 1.30
C ASN A 152 12.24 -6.35 2.47
N GLY A 153 11.14 -6.18 3.19
CA GLY A 153 10.79 -7.08 4.27
C GLY A 153 9.36 -6.94 4.73
N VAL A 154 8.92 -7.92 5.52
CA VAL A 154 7.62 -7.91 6.18
C VAL A 154 7.86 -8.05 7.68
N PHE A 155 7.29 -7.12 8.44
CA PHE A 155 7.18 -7.23 9.89
C PHE A 155 5.85 -7.86 10.25
N SER A 156 5.85 -8.98 10.96
CA SER A 156 4.66 -9.53 11.60
C SER A 156 4.61 -9.00 13.03
N VAL A 157 3.56 -8.25 13.37
CA VAL A 157 3.46 -7.52 14.64
C VAL A 157 2.16 -7.89 15.36
N GLU A 158 2.29 -8.33 16.61
CA GLU A 158 1.18 -8.44 17.55
C GLU A 158 1.18 -7.18 18.42
N VAL A 159 0.09 -6.42 18.39
CA VAL A 159 -0.03 -5.14 19.09
C VAL A 159 -1.05 -5.25 20.22
N ARG A 160 -0.61 -5.05 21.46
CA ARG A 160 -1.48 -4.89 22.63
C ARG A 160 -1.63 -3.41 22.99
N ASP A 161 -0.57 -2.65 22.78
CA ASP A 161 -0.51 -1.20 22.90
C ASP A 161 0.46 -0.66 21.83
N TRP A 162 0.03 0.32 21.03
CA TRP A 162 0.81 0.85 19.90
C TRP A 162 2.09 1.58 20.33
N GLU A 163 2.17 2.04 21.57
CA GLU A 163 3.28 2.84 22.09
C GLU A 163 4.25 1.98 22.90
N LEU A 164 3.74 1.03 23.70
CA LEU A 164 4.53 0.37 24.75
C LEU A 164 4.55 -1.16 24.73
N ASP A 165 3.55 -1.83 24.12
CA ASP A 165 3.41 -3.29 24.20
C ASP A 165 3.08 -3.90 22.84
N PHE A 166 4.13 -4.24 22.11
CA PHE A 166 4.06 -4.96 20.85
C PHE A 166 5.22 -5.96 20.73
N ASN A 167 4.95 -7.07 20.04
CA ASN A 167 5.97 -8.04 19.66
C ASN A 167 6.07 -8.09 18.14
N MET A 168 7.28 -8.29 17.62
CA MET A 168 7.47 -8.36 16.18
C MET A 168 8.48 -9.43 15.74
N VAL A 169 8.27 -9.94 14.54
CA VAL A 169 9.22 -10.75 13.77
C VAL A 169 9.43 -10.06 12.42
N TYR A 170 10.66 -10.12 11.90
CA TYR A 170 11.01 -9.54 10.61
C TYR A 170 11.51 -10.61 9.64
N ASN A 171 10.96 -10.61 8.44
CA ASN A 171 11.34 -11.49 7.35
C ASN A 171 11.81 -10.66 6.16
N ALA A 172 13.11 -10.69 5.87
CA ALA A 172 13.66 -10.03 4.69
C ALA A 172 13.32 -10.81 3.41
N PHE A 173 12.97 -10.10 2.34
CA PHE A 173 12.61 -10.67 1.05
C PHE A 173 13.55 -10.19 -0.06
N LYS A 174 14.07 -11.14 -0.83
CA LYS A 174 14.78 -10.85 -2.08
C LYS A 174 13.80 -10.97 -3.25
N LEU A 175 13.07 -9.90 -3.52
CA LEU A 175 12.06 -9.86 -4.59
C LEU A 175 12.69 -10.00 -6.00
N PRO A 176 11.94 -10.40 -7.04
CA PRO A 176 12.46 -10.47 -8.40
C PRO A 176 12.95 -9.13 -8.94
N LYS A 177 13.72 -9.18 -10.03
CA LYS A 177 14.13 -7.99 -10.77
C LYS A 177 13.23 -7.79 -12.00
N ILE A 178 12.94 -6.54 -12.34
CA ILE A 178 12.32 -6.14 -13.61
C ILE A 178 13.37 -5.30 -14.34
N LYS A 179 13.72 -5.68 -15.58
CA LYS A 179 14.78 -5.02 -16.39
C LYS A 179 16.09 -4.77 -15.62
N GLY A 180 16.47 -5.68 -14.72
CA GLY A 180 17.73 -5.61 -13.95
C GLY A 180 17.65 -4.85 -12.62
N VAL A 181 16.56 -4.13 -12.34
CA VAL A 181 16.33 -3.40 -11.08
C VAL A 181 15.47 -4.25 -10.14
N ARG A 182 15.81 -4.24 -8.85
CA ARG A 182 15.08 -5.00 -7.81
C ARG A 182 13.72 -4.35 -7.60
N ALA A 183 12.64 -5.12 -7.69
CA ALA A 183 11.32 -4.63 -7.31
C ALA A 183 11.23 -4.49 -5.78
N SER A 184 10.44 -3.53 -5.31
CA SER A 184 10.18 -3.30 -3.90
C SER A 184 8.69 -3.24 -3.62
N PHE A 185 8.26 -3.67 -2.42
CA PHE A 185 6.84 -3.71 -2.06
C PHE A 185 6.17 -2.35 -2.19
N THR A 186 4.94 -2.34 -2.69
CA THR A 186 4.10 -1.14 -2.87
C THR A 186 2.66 -1.29 -2.39
N ASP A 187 2.17 -2.51 -2.15
CA ASP A 187 0.94 -2.79 -1.39
C ASP A 187 0.81 -4.30 -1.13
N ALA A 188 -0.10 -4.70 -0.24
CA ALA A 188 -0.47 -6.10 -0.04
C ALA A 188 -1.89 -6.28 0.54
N ILE A 189 -2.49 -7.45 0.29
CA ILE A 189 -3.75 -7.88 0.91
C ILE A 189 -3.72 -9.37 1.28
N MET A 190 -4.55 -9.75 2.25
CA MET A 190 -4.85 -11.15 2.56
C MET A 190 -6.03 -11.62 1.71
N VAL A 191 -5.90 -12.77 1.05
CA VAL A 191 -7.02 -13.46 0.38
C VAL A 191 -6.98 -14.93 0.78
N ASP A 192 -7.98 -15.37 1.54
CA ASP A 192 -7.93 -16.60 2.35
C ASP A 192 -6.64 -16.61 3.20
N ASP A 193 -5.84 -17.66 3.10
CA ASP A 193 -4.58 -17.86 3.81
C ASP A 193 -3.34 -17.41 3.00
N THR A 194 -3.52 -16.55 1.99
CA THR A 194 -2.44 -16.11 1.10
C THR A 194 -2.30 -14.60 1.09
N LEU A 195 -1.11 -14.12 1.44
CA LEU A 195 -0.72 -12.72 1.24
C LEU A 195 -0.41 -12.49 -0.23
N TYR A 196 -1.23 -11.71 -0.92
CA TYR A 196 -0.91 -11.17 -2.22
C TYR A 196 -0.23 -9.82 -2.05
N PHE A 197 0.76 -9.51 -2.87
CA PHE A 197 1.46 -8.24 -2.81
C PHE A 197 1.76 -7.68 -4.19
N LEU A 198 1.85 -6.36 -4.27
CA LEU A 198 2.43 -5.63 -5.39
C LEU A 198 3.87 -5.24 -5.07
N ALA A 199 4.70 -5.22 -6.12
CA ALA A 199 6.03 -4.65 -6.02
C ALA A 199 6.43 -3.98 -7.34
N SER A 200 6.93 -2.75 -7.24
CA SER A 200 7.35 -1.94 -8.38
C SER A 200 8.87 -1.84 -8.45
N ALA A 201 9.42 -1.80 -9.66
CA ALA A 201 10.84 -1.56 -9.89
C ALA A 201 11.02 -0.15 -10.45
N GLU A 202 11.75 0.69 -9.74
CA GLU A 202 12.05 2.07 -10.12
C GLU A 202 13.56 2.27 -10.20
N ASP A 203 14.04 2.81 -11.32
CA ASP A 203 15.46 3.12 -11.49
C ASP A 203 15.77 4.53 -10.97
N SER A 204 16.07 4.61 -9.67
CA SER A 204 16.44 5.85 -8.98
C SER A 204 17.83 6.39 -9.34
N ASN A 205 18.63 5.64 -10.11
CA ASN A 205 19.89 6.16 -10.67
C ASN A 205 19.70 6.90 -12.00
N SER A 206 18.48 6.88 -12.56
CA SER A 206 18.14 7.69 -13.72
C SER A 206 18.11 9.17 -13.36
N THR A 207 18.31 10.06 -14.33
CA THR A 207 18.37 11.52 -14.12
C THR A 207 17.02 12.17 -13.75
N TYR A 208 16.00 11.37 -13.43
CA TYR A 208 14.66 11.81 -13.03
C TYR A 208 14.54 11.83 -11.52
N HIS A 209 13.83 12.83 -10.98
CA HIS A 209 13.82 13.10 -9.53
C HIS A 209 13.22 11.97 -8.67
N ASP A 210 12.35 11.13 -9.24
CA ASP A 210 11.71 10.00 -8.55
C ASP A 210 12.02 8.64 -9.23
N GLY A 211 12.95 8.61 -10.19
CA GLY A 211 13.36 7.42 -10.93
C GLY A 211 12.41 7.04 -12.08
N VAL A 212 12.86 6.15 -12.97
CA VAL A 212 12.01 5.64 -14.07
C VAL A 212 11.29 4.37 -13.60
N VAL A 213 9.97 4.35 -13.70
CA VAL A 213 9.17 3.15 -13.48
C VAL A 213 9.47 2.12 -14.57
N LEU A 214 9.99 0.96 -14.17
CA LEU A 214 10.35 -0.13 -15.07
C LEU A 214 9.26 -1.19 -15.18
N GLY A 215 8.30 -1.17 -14.25
CA GLY A 215 7.12 -2.02 -14.22
C GLY A 215 6.76 -2.49 -12.81
N THR A 216 5.64 -3.21 -12.72
CA THR A 216 5.12 -3.80 -11.48
C THR A 216 4.94 -5.29 -11.63
N LEU A 217 5.19 -6.03 -10.55
CA LEU A 217 4.85 -7.43 -10.40
C LEU A 217 3.80 -7.63 -9.30
N ILE A 218 3.01 -8.69 -9.44
CA ILE A 218 2.23 -9.25 -8.35
C ILE A 218 2.91 -10.53 -7.86
N GLY A 219 2.83 -10.78 -6.56
CA GLY A 219 3.41 -11.96 -5.92
C GLY A 219 2.54 -12.50 -4.82
N THR A 220 2.93 -13.67 -4.30
CA THR A 220 2.35 -14.22 -3.07
C THR A 220 3.39 -14.50 -2.01
N ILE A 221 2.99 -14.46 -0.74
CA ILE A 221 3.76 -14.91 0.42
C ILE A 221 2.90 -15.92 1.19
N ASP A 222 3.50 -17.05 1.57
CA ASP A 222 2.91 -17.98 2.56
C ASP A 222 3.00 -17.31 3.92
N HIS A 223 1.87 -16.89 4.51
CA HIS A 223 1.84 -16.07 5.73
C HIS A 223 2.29 -16.85 6.99
N VAL A 224 2.27 -18.19 6.95
CA VAL A 224 2.71 -19.04 8.06
C VAL A 224 4.23 -19.24 8.01
N LYS A 225 4.77 -19.54 6.82
CA LYS A 225 6.21 -19.81 6.64
C LYS A 225 7.00 -18.56 6.32
N MET A 226 6.32 -17.45 6.01
CA MET A 226 6.88 -16.20 5.50
C MET A 226 7.83 -16.44 4.32
N LYS A 227 7.40 -17.27 3.37
CA LYS A 227 8.19 -17.62 2.17
C LYS A 227 7.57 -17.03 0.92
N LEU A 228 8.43 -16.53 0.05
CA LEU A 228 8.04 -16.02 -1.26
C LEU A 228 7.45 -17.16 -2.10
N GLY A 229 6.23 -16.95 -2.55
CA GLY A 229 5.51 -17.82 -3.48
C GLY A 229 5.80 -17.47 -4.94
N LYS A 230 4.79 -17.59 -5.79
CA LYS A 230 4.90 -17.29 -7.23
C LYS A 230 4.87 -15.78 -7.42
N THR A 231 5.59 -15.29 -8.43
CA THR A 231 5.56 -13.89 -8.86
C THR A 231 5.26 -13.80 -10.36
N LYS A 232 4.75 -12.65 -10.81
CA LYS A 232 4.50 -12.33 -12.21
C LYS A 232 4.60 -10.83 -12.44
N THR A 233 5.44 -10.42 -13.38
CA THR A 233 5.40 -9.06 -13.91
C THR A 233 4.09 -8.86 -14.67
N ILE A 234 3.29 -7.89 -14.21
CA ILE A 234 1.96 -7.57 -14.76
C ILE A 234 2.00 -6.29 -15.60
N SER A 235 3.03 -5.47 -15.44
CA SER A 235 3.21 -4.22 -16.16
C SER A 235 4.69 -3.97 -16.43
N ASN A 236 4.99 -3.28 -17.54
CA ASN A 236 6.34 -2.84 -17.91
C ASN A 236 6.52 -1.31 -17.88
N SER A 237 5.50 -0.58 -17.39
CA SER A 237 5.41 0.89 -17.45
C SER A 237 4.63 1.52 -16.29
N HIS A 238 3.53 0.89 -15.86
CA HIS A 238 2.72 1.36 -14.73
C HIS A 238 3.34 0.99 -13.39
N LYS A 239 3.22 1.90 -12.41
CA LYS A 239 3.53 1.72 -10.99
C LYS A 239 2.20 1.56 -10.25
N PHE A 240 1.91 0.36 -9.75
CA PHE A 240 0.71 0.11 -8.95
C PHE A 240 1.04 0.11 -7.46
N GLU A 241 0.27 0.87 -6.69
CA GLU A 241 0.46 1.11 -5.25
C GLU A 241 -0.82 0.89 -4.44
N GLY A 242 -1.83 0.29 -5.05
CA GLY A 242 -3.01 -0.18 -4.33
C GLY A 242 -3.47 -1.50 -4.90
N LEU A 243 -3.90 -2.40 -4.03
CA LEU A 243 -4.36 -3.74 -4.34
C LEU A 243 -5.63 -4.03 -3.53
N ALA A 244 -6.72 -4.36 -4.21
CA ALA A 244 -7.94 -4.81 -3.54
C ALA A 244 -8.50 -6.05 -4.24
N LEU A 245 -9.09 -6.97 -3.47
CA LEU A 245 -9.81 -8.11 -4.04
C LEU A 245 -11.10 -7.61 -4.69
N PHE A 246 -11.27 -7.87 -5.99
CA PHE A 246 -12.47 -7.49 -6.73
C PHE A 246 -13.53 -8.60 -6.70
N ALA A 247 -13.10 -9.80 -7.08
CA ALA A 247 -13.95 -10.98 -7.17
C ALA A 247 -13.07 -12.24 -7.17
N LYS A 248 -13.70 -13.37 -6.87
CA LYS A 248 -13.01 -14.66 -6.84
C LYS A 248 -13.96 -15.79 -7.15
N SER A 249 -13.50 -16.74 -7.96
CA SER A 249 -14.19 -17.98 -8.28
C SER A 249 -13.21 -19.15 -8.27
N GLU A 250 -13.69 -20.36 -8.57
CA GLU A 250 -12.82 -21.54 -8.74
C GLU A 250 -11.83 -21.38 -9.89
N ALA A 251 -12.20 -20.63 -10.94
CA ALA A 251 -11.42 -20.48 -12.17
C ALA A 251 -10.46 -19.28 -12.15
N GLN A 252 -10.75 -18.23 -11.37
CA GLN A 252 -9.95 -17.01 -11.38
C GLN A 252 -10.02 -16.21 -10.07
N THR A 253 -9.00 -15.41 -9.83
CA THR A 253 -8.99 -14.37 -8.80
C THR A 253 -8.80 -13.02 -9.49
N GLU A 254 -9.65 -12.05 -9.17
CA GLU A 254 -9.66 -10.72 -9.78
C GLU A 254 -9.35 -9.66 -8.74
N PHE A 255 -8.50 -8.72 -9.10
CA PHE A 255 -8.07 -7.62 -8.25
C PHE A 255 -8.33 -6.27 -8.92
N LEU A 256 -8.55 -5.25 -8.12
CA LEU A 256 -8.45 -3.85 -8.53
C LEU A 256 -7.09 -3.30 -8.11
N LEU A 257 -6.47 -2.52 -8.99
CA LEU A 257 -5.20 -1.84 -8.75
C LEU A 257 -5.37 -0.34 -8.95
N CYS A 258 -4.79 0.50 -8.09
CA CYS A 258 -4.63 1.92 -8.38
C CYS A 258 -3.20 2.22 -8.86
N GLU A 259 -3.11 3.08 -9.87
CA GLU A 259 -1.86 3.56 -10.44
C GLU A 259 -1.43 4.85 -9.76
N ASP A 260 -0.17 4.90 -9.33
CA ASP A 260 0.54 6.15 -9.13
C ASP A 260 1.27 6.50 -10.43
N ASN A 261 0.93 7.65 -11.00
CA ASN A 261 1.44 8.10 -12.28
C ASN A 261 2.55 9.17 -12.14
N ASP A 262 2.99 9.46 -10.92
CA ASP A 262 4.01 10.48 -10.61
C ASP A 262 3.71 11.85 -11.25
N THR A 263 2.42 12.20 -11.38
CA THR A 263 1.98 13.51 -11.92
C THR A 263 1.16 14.29 -10.91
N ASP A 264 1.19 15.63 -11.01
CA ASP A 264 0.32 16.50 -10.23
C ASP A 264 -1.16 16.46 -10.69
N ALA A 265 -1.47 15.67 -11.72
CA ALA A 265 -2.83 15.56 -12.21
C ALA A 265 -3.69 14.80 -11.20
N LEU A 266 -4.82 15.40 -10.81
CA LEU A 266 -5.82 14.77 -9.95
C LEU A 266 -6.64 13.76 -10.75
N THR A 267 -5.99 12.70 -11.22
CA THR A 267 -6.60 11.59 -11.92
C THR A 267 -5.95 10.27 -11.50
N SER A 268 -6.76 9.27 -11.18
CA SER A 268 -6.29 7.95 -10.78
C SER A 268 -6.93 6.86 -11.62
N GLY A 269 -6.10 6.10 -12.34
CA GLY A 269 -6.52 4.95 -13.12
C GLY A 269 -6.74 3.73 -12.22
N ILE A 270 -7.92 3.10 -12.34
CA ILE A 270 -8.24 1.85 -11.67
C ILE A 270 -8.23 0.72 -12.69
N TYR A 271 -7.33 -0.24 -12.48
CA TYR A 271 -7.13 -1.38 -13.36
C TYR A 271 -7.70 -2.63 -12.73
N LYS A 272 -8.30 -3.49 -13.56
CA LYS A 272 -8.72 -4.83 -13.18
C LYS A 272 -7.65 -5.82 -13.63
N LEU A 273 -7.07 -6.55 -12.67
CA LEU A 273 -6.15 -7.65 -12.90
C LEU A 273 -6.87 -8.97 -12.67
N THR A 274 -7.03 -9.78 -13.72
CA THR A 274 -7.60 -11.12 -13.61
C THR A 274 -6.48 -12.16 -13.69
N LEU A 275 -6.28 -12.93 -12.61
CA LEU A 275 -5.38 -14.08 -12.58
C LEU A 275 -6.21 -15.36 -12.77
N GLN A 276 -5.92 -16.13 -13.81
CA GLN A 276 -6.52 -17.47 -13.99
C GLN A 276 -6.03 -18.41 -12.87
N ARG A 277 -6.68 -19.54 -12.60
CA ARG A 277 -6.21 -20.54 -11.60
C ARG A 277 -5.60 -21.77 -12.27
#